data_AF-A0A9X2Y065-F1
#
_entry.id   AF-A0A9X2Y065-F1
#
_cell.length_a   1.000
_cell.length_b   1.000
_cell.length_c   1.000
_cell.angle_alpha   90.00
_cell.angle_beta   90.00
_cell.angle_gamma   90.00
#
_symmetry.space_group_name_H-M   'P 1'
#
loop_
_entity.id
_entity.type
_entity.pdbx_description
1 polymer ?
#
loop_
_entity_poly.entity_id
_entity_poly.type
_entity_poly.pdbx_seq_one_letter_code
_entity_poly.pdbx_strand_id
1 'polypeptide(L)'
;MRKILYQKPKGDHKKQEVTGMSRGNEKGVQEVLAQMELNREAISGKTHYGVKIYAHVLRQYYKDEVVLVLRGRHCLPAKNPFNGDKQTLHVGIVDGEARHHDTEVADCKGDAYDFAQLHYQLEGAELLTKLNEELGLRIGRGFGNCDSAQQVGRNEVKKITQITQFTQEGKSGEIQVPEFSFFKKPVRNTVPSGGVSLVEVYEKIKGISYQKCTNALRMIQDEKEARAYKAKQFDYVTFSGTFVKRENSALVQHSGLFAVDFDHLEDVEGLKQRLLADPYFETELLFVSPSGHGLKWVIPIDITKATHQQYAVGISNYLLHTYGQKMDASGKDVARACFLPCDPHVYIHPKYT
;
A
#
# COMPACT_ATOMS: atom_id res chain seq x y z
N MET A 1 -46.04 66.94 -35.93
CA MET A 1 -46.58 65.60 -35.59
C MET A 1 -46.12 64.60 -36.65
N ARG A 2 -45.01 63.89 -36.43
CA ARG A 2 -44.54 62.84 -37.35
C ARG A 2 -43.96 61.65 -36.59
N LYS A 3 -44.20 60.49 -37.21
CA LYS A 3 -44.18 59.11 -36.74
C LYS A 3 -42.86 58.64 -36.15
N ILE A 4 -43.00 57.71 -35.21
CA ILE A 4 -41.97 56.82 -34.66
C ILE A 4 -41.57 55.79 -35.71
N LEU A 5 -40.26 55.58 -35.89
CA LEU A 5 -39.66 54.35 -36.39
C LEU A 5 -38.43 54.04 -35.54
N TYR A 6 -38.44 52.87 -34.91
CA TYR A 6 -37.36 52.33 -34.09
C TYR A 6 -36.30 51.67 -34.99
N GLN A 7 -35.03 52.01 -34.81
CA GLN A 7 -33.87 51.16 -35.15
C GLN A 7 -32.82 51.24 -34.03
N LYS A 8 -32.24 50.07 -33.73
CA LYS A 8 -31.21 49.80 -32.69
C LYS A 8 -29.90 50.58 -32.91
N PRO A 9 -29.05 50.62 -31.87
CA PRO A 9 -27.66 50.25 -32.09
C PRO A 9 -27.10 49.23 -31.06
N LYS A 10 -26.14 48.43 -31.55
CA LYS A 10 -25.15 47.64 -30.79
C LYS A 10 -23.98 48.54 -30.37
N GLY A 11 -23.22 48.15 -29.33
CA GLY A 11 -21.84 48.64 -29.17
C GLY A 11 -21.26 48.64 -27.75
N ASP A 12 -20.90 47.44 -27.29
CA ASP A 12 -19.81 47.00 -26.40
C ASP A 12 -19.04 47.87 -25.34
N HIS A 13 -18.71 47.10 -24.28
CA HIS A 13 -17.57 47.15 -23.35
C HIS A 13 -17.59 48.06 -22.10
N LYS A 14 -17.66 47.41 -20.92
CA LYS A 14 -16.72 47.63 -19.81
C LYS A 14 -16.63 46.44 -18.85
N LYS A 15 -15.39 46.17 -18.41
CA LYS A 15 -14.92 45.18 -17.43
C LYS A 15 -15.55 45.40 -16.05
N GLN A 16 -15.77 44.32 -15.30
CA GLN A 16 -15.90 44.37 -13.84
C GLN A 16 -14.82 43.50 -13.19
N GLU A 17 -14.00 44.15 -12.36
CA GLU A 17 -13.15 43.56 -11.33
C GLU A 17 -14.02 43.03 -10.18
N VAL A 18 -13.61 41.92 -9.56
CA VAL A 18 -14.02 41.58 -8.20
C VAL A 18 -12.76 41.25 -7.41
N THR A 19 -12.44 42.16 -6.51
CA THR A 19 -11.48 42.04 -5.40
C THR A 19 -12.15 41.32 -4.22
N GLY A 20 -11.37 40.53 -3.47
CA GLY A 20 -11.83 39.98 -2.17
C GLY A 20 -11.18 38.67 -1.75
N MET A 21 -9.88 38.66 -1.46
CA MET A 21 -9.23 37.58 -0.70
C MET A 21 -9.51 37.75 0.79
N SER A 22 -10.28 36.84 1.39
CA SER A 22 -10.39 36.72 2.84
C SER A 22 -9.21 35.91 3.40
N ARG A 23 -8.40 36.55 4.24
CA ARG A 23 -7.23 36.00 4.96
C ARG A 23 -7.58 34.96 6.06
N GLY A 24 -8.71 34.27 5.93
CA GLY A 24 -9.19 33.28 6.92
C GLY A 24 -8.84 31.83 6.59
N ASN A 25 -8.44 31.53 5.35
CA ASN A 25 -8.36 30.14 4.87
C ASN A 25 -6.92 29.62 4.64
N GLU A 26 -5.88 30.45 4.73
CA GLU A 26 -4.50 29.97 4.51
C GLU A 26 -3.89 29.29 5.74
N LYS A 27 -4.31 29.65 6.96
CA LYS A 27 -3.90 28.93 8.18
C LYS A 27 -4.61 27.59 8.34
N GLY A 28 -5.91 27.53 8.04
CA GLY A 28 -6.67 26.27 8.05
C GLY A 28 -6.22 25.29 6.97
N VAL A 29 -5.77 25.77 5.80
CA VAL A 29 -5.23 24.90 4.73
C VAL A 29 -3.80 24.44 5.03
N GLN A 30 -2.99 25.21 5.77
CA GLN A 30 -1.68 24.72 6.24
C GLN A 30 -1.80 23.72 7.40
N GLU A 31 -2.80 23.83 8.27
CA GLU A 31 -3.13 22.82 9.29
C GLU A 31 -3.68 21.52 8.67
N VAL A 32 -4.44 21.61 7.57
CA VAL A 32 -5.01 20.44 6.87
C VAL A 32 -4.00 19.71 5.97
N LEU A 33 -2.91 20.37 5.53
CA LEU A 33 -1.85 19.77 4.71
C LEU A 33 -0.73 19.10 5.51
N ALA A 34 -0.65 19.36 6.81
CA ALA A 34 0.22 18.63 7.71
C ALA A 34 -0.55 17.42 8.25
N GLN A 35 -0.61 16.29 7.50
CA GLN A 35 -0.67 14.90 8.03
C GLN A 35 -1.17 13.84 7.01
N MET A 36 -0.35 12.84 6.69
CA MET A 36 -0.81 11.45 6.85
C MET A 36 -0.72 11.22 8.36
N GLU A 37 -1.87 11.21 9.04
CA GLU A 37 -1.93 11.45 10.49
C GLU A 37 -1.10 10.45 11.27
N LEU A 38 -0.09 10.98 11.94
CA LEU A 38 0.55 10.29 13.04
C LEU A 38 -0.51 10.06 14.12
N ASN A 39 -1.08 8.85 14.14
CA ASN A 39 -2.15 8.46 15.05
C ASN A 39 -1.81 7.15 15.77
N ARG A 40 -2.60 6.81 16.80
CA ARG A 40 -2.42 5.59 17.61
C ARG A 40 -2.45 4.32 16.74
N GLU A 41 -3.32 4.23 15.75
CA GLU A 41 -3.42 3.05 14.87
C GLU A 41 -2.13 2.84 14.05
N ALA A 42 -1.59 3.90 13.47
CA ALA A 42 -0.35 3.87 12.69
C ALA A 42 0.87 3.46 13.55
N ILE A 43 0.94 3.95 14.79
CA ILE A 43 1.99 3.55 15.73
C ILE A 43 1.79 2.09 16.17
N SER A 44 0.57 1.68 16.55
CA SER A 44 0.24 0.32 16.98
C SER A 44 0.61 -0.72 15.91
N GLY A 45 0.33 -0.42 14.65
CA GLY A 45 0.67 -1.28 13.51
C GLY A 45 2.18 -1.52 13.33
N LYS A 46 3.04 -0.55 13.68
CA LYS A 46 4.51 -0.69 13.59
C LYS A 46 5.16 -1.21 14.88
N THR A 47 4.43 -1.22 15.98
CA THR A 47 4.95 -1.52 17.32
C THR A 47 4.57 -2.91 17.85
N HIS A 48 4.09 -3.80 16.97
CA HIS A 48 3.60 -5.13 17.36
C HIS A 48 2.47 -5.00 18.38
N TYR A 49 1.40 -4.30 17.98
CA TYR A 49 0.23 -4.04 18.83
C TYR A 49 0.55 -3.22 20.10
N GLY A 50 1.67 -2.49 20.13
CA GLY A 50 2.13 -1.71 21.29
C GLY A 50 3.20 -2.39 22.15
N VAL A 51 3.53 -3.67 21.94
CA VAL A 51 4.55 -4.38 22.75
C VAL A 51 5.93 -3.71 22.65
N LYS A 52 6.30 -3.18 21.47
CA LYS A 52 7.57 -2.45 21.30
C LYS A 52 7.61 -1.14 22.09
N ILE A 53 6.46 -0.50 22.35
CA ILE A 53 6.40 0.72 23.16
C ILE A 53 6.76 0.39 24.61
N TYR A 54 6.12 -0.64 25.20
CA TYR A 54 6.48 -1.12 26.54
C TYR A 54 7.97 -1.48 26.64
N ALA A 55 8.47 -2.27 25.68
CA ALA A 55 9.87 -2.69 25.69
C ALA A 55 10.84 -1.50 25.54
N HIS A 56 10.45 -0.45 24.80
CA HIS A 56 11.26 0.76 24.68
C HIS A 56 11.28 1.55 26.00
N VAL A 57 10.11 1.80 26.59
CA VAL A 57 9.98 2.53 27.87
C VAL A 57 10.76 1.81 28.97
N LEU A 58 10.57 0.49 29.13
CA LEU A 58 11.24 -0.27 30.19
C LEU A 58 12.77 -0.27 30.05
N ARG A 59 13.31 -0.21 28.83
CA ARG A 59 14.77 -0.11 28.59
C ARG A 59 15.37 1.22 29.02
N GLN A 60 14.55 2.26 29.24
CA GLN A 60 15.02 3.52 29.81
C GLN A 60 15.34 3.39 31.30
N TYR A 61 14.68 2.46 32.01
CA TYR A 61 14.88 2.20 33.44
C TYR A 61 15.85 1.05 33.70
N TYR A 62 15.73 -0.04 32.93
CA TYR A 62 16.54 -1.26 33.11
C TYR A 62 17.43 -1.49 31.90
N LYS A 63 18.51 -0.72 31.82
CA LYS A 63 19.51 -0.85 30.73
C LYS A 63 20.18 -2.23 30.82
N ASP A 64 20.36 -2.85 29.66
CA ASP A 64 21.00 -4.17 29.49
C ASP A 64 20.30 -5.37 30.14
N GLU A 65 19.09 -5.20 30.69
CA GLU A 65 18.24 -6.28 31.17
C GLU A 65 17.23 -6.76 30.11
N VAL A 66 16.79 -8.01 30.22
CA VAL A 66 15.63 -8.50 29.47
C VAL A 66 14.37 -7.96 30.14
N VAL A 67 13.79 -6.91 29.56
CA VAL A 67 12.67 -6.17 30.15
C VAL A 67 11.29 -6.81 29.95
N LEU A 68 11.13 -7.64 28.92
CA LEU A 68 9.88 -8.36 28.62
C LEU A 68 10.20 -9.72 28.01
N VAL A 69 9.50 -10.76 28.47
CA VAL A 69 9.60 -12.13 27.92
C VAL A 69 8.22 -12.61 27.51
N LEU A 70 7.98 -12.70 26.20
CA LEU A 70 6.69 -13.12 25.64
C LEU A 70 6.55 -14.66 25.68
N ARG A 71 5.40 -15.14 26.18
CA ARG A 71 4.97 -16.54 26.20
C ARG A 71 3.53 -16.63 25.69
N GLY A 72 3.35 -17.01 24.43
CA GLY A 72 2.04 -17.02 23.79
C GLY A 72 1.50 -15.59 23.63
N ARG A 73 0.33 -15.30 24.22
CA ARG A 73 -0.31 -13.97 24.18
C ARG A 73 -0.02 -13.09 25.41
N HIS A 74 0.79 -13.56 26.35
CA HIS A 74 1.13 -12.84 27.58
C HIS A 74 2.63 -12.76 27.78
N CYS A 75 3.11 -11.72 28.44
CA CYS A 75 4.46 -11.64 28.96
C CYS A 75 4.53 -12.29 30.34
N LEU A 76 5.70 -12.83 30.70
CA LEU A 76 6.02 -13.12 32.10
C LEU A 76 6.00 -11.80 32.92
N PRO A 77 5.74 -11.86 34.24
CA PRO A 77 5.76 -10.69 35.11
C PRO A 77 7.08 -9.91 34.92
N ALA A 78 6.96 -8.61 34.67
CA ALA A 78 8.07 -7.71 34.44
C ALA A 78 8.21 -6.71 35.60
N LYS A 79 9.41 -6.12 35.74
CA LYS A 79 9.63 -5.04 36.71
C LYS A 79 8.80 -3.81 36.31
N ASN A 80 8.12 -3.20 37.29
CA ASN A 80 7.33 -1.99 37.09
C ASN A 80 8.09 -0.77 37.67
N PRO A 81 8.61 0.13 36.83
CA PRO A 81 9.31 1.34 37.32
C PRO A 81 8.35 2.32 38.02
N PHE A 82 7.04 2.16 37.84
CA PHE A 82 6.01 2.97 38.48
C PHE A 82 5.45 2.35 39.77
N ASN A 83 5.96 1.17 40.18
CA ASN A 83 5.61 0.51 41.44
C ASN A 83 6.87 -0.04 42.14
N GLY A 84 7.86 0.85 42.34
CA GLY A 84 9.08 0.54 43.11
C GLY A 84 9.94 -0.58 42.54
N ASP A 85 9.97 -0.73 41.21
CA ASP A 85 10.76 -1.73 40.46
C ASP A 85 10.41 -3.20 40.77
N LYS A 86 9.27 -3.45 41.42
CA LYS A 86 8.79 -4.81 41.73
C LYS A 86 8.33 -5.53 40.46
N GLN A 87 8.37 -6.87 40.48
CA GLN A 87 7.88 -7.71 39.37
C GLN A 87 6.34 -7.82 39.34
N THR A 88 5.66 -6.70 39.18
CA THR A 88 4.20 -6.59 39.25
C THR A 88 3.55 -6.21 37.92
N LEU A 89 4.33 -5.84 36.90
CA LEU A 89 3.81 -5.44 35.59
C LEU A 89 3.48 -6.67 34.73
N HIS A 90 2.20 -6.84 34.41
CA HIS A 90 1.73 -7.87 33.48
C HIS A 90 1.28 -7.23 32.18
N VAL A 91 1.89 -7.63 31.05
CA VAL A 91 1.53 -7.17 29.70
C VAL A 91 0.97 -8.35 28.90
N GLY A 92 -0.14 -8.17 28.21
CA GLY A 92 -0.73 -9.19 27.34
C GLY A 92 -1.47 -8.60 26.16
N ILE A 93 -1.70 -9.42 25.13
CA ILE A 93 -2.44 -9.02 23.93
C ILE A 93 -3.90 -9.41 24.11
N VAL A 94 -4.78 -8.42 24.22
CA VAL A 94 -6.23 -8.55 24.34
C VAL A 94 -6.86 -7.83 23.15
N ASP A 95 -7.70 -8.54 22.39
CA ASP A 95 -8.39 -8.00 21.19
C ASP A 95 -7.46 -7.34 20.16
N GLY A 96 -6.23 -7.86 20.03
CA GLY A 96 -5.24 -7.32 19.09
C GLY A 96 -4.52 -6.07 19.59
N GLU A 97 -4.62 -5.73 20.87
CA GLU A 97 -3.87 -4.62 21.49
C GLU A 97 -3.09 -5.09 22.72
N ALA A 98 -1.86 -4.59 22.88
CA ALA A 98 -1.08 -4.81 24.09
C ALA A 98 -1.63 -3.94 25.22
N ARG A 99 -2.05 -4.60 26.29
CA ARG A 99 -2.57 -3.98 27.51
C ARG A 99 -1.78 -4.45 28.71
N HIS A 100 -1.71 -3.60 29.72
CA HIS A 100 -1.04 -3.87 30.98
C HIS A 100 -1.97 -3.74 32.18
N HIS A 101 -1.59 -4.40 33.26
CA HIS A 101 -2.06 -4.14 34.61
C HIS A 101 -0.93 -4.42 35.61
N ASP A 102 -0.98 -3.74 36.76
CA ASP A 102 -0.18 -4.03 37.93
C ASP A 102 -0.95 -4.98 38.87
N THR A 103 -0.27 -5.98 39.42
CA THR A 103 -0.89 -6.98 40.30
C THR A 103 -1.13 -6.50 41.73
N GLU A 104 -0.47 -5.42 42.17
CA GLU A 104 -0.62 -4.84 43.51
C GLU A 104 -1.43 -3.53 43.49
N VAL A 105 -1.45 -2.83 42.36
CA VAL A 105 -2.15 -1.54 42.19
C VAL A 105 -3.25 -1.66 41.14
N ALA A 106 -4.48 -1.90 41.59
CA ALA A 106 -5.63 -2.19 40.72
C ALA A 106 -5.95 -1.09 39.68
N ASP A 107 -5.64 0.16 40.00
CA ASP A 107 -5.86 1.32 39.12
C ASP A 107 -4.72 1.52 38.10
N CYS A 108 -3.58 0.86 38.30
CA CYS A 108 -2.46 0.89 37.36
C CYS A 108 -2.67 -0.14 36.25
N LYS A 109 -3.60 0.17 35.34
CA LYS A 109 -3.91 -0.63 34.16
C LYS A 109 -4.22 0.27 32.98
N GLY A 110 -3.95 -0.22 31.76
CA GLY A 110 -4.15 0.57 30.55
C GLY A 110 -3.52 -0.08 29.33
N ASP A 111 -3.39 0.66 28.25
CA ASP A 111 -2.71 0.25 27.04
C ASP A 111 -1.23 0.71 26.99
N ALA A 112 -0.59 0.49 25.85
CA ALA A 112 0.82 0.83 25.64
C ALA A 112 1.11 2.33 25.67
N TYR A 113 0.13 3.16 25.30
CA TYR A 113 0.25 4.61 25.32
C TYR A 113 0.03 5.18 26.71
N ASP A 114 -0.91 4.63 27.47
CA ASP A 114 -1.11 4.98 28.88
C ASP A 114 0.19 4.75 29.66
N PHE A 115 0.87 3.64 29.38
CA PHE A 115 2.16 3.33 29.99
C PHE A 115 3.30 4.27 29.52
N ALA A 116 3.30 4.66 28.24
CA ALA A 116 4.25 5.64 27.72
C ALA A 116 4.01 7.05 28.28
N GLN A 117 2.75 7.42 28.54
CA GLN A 117 2.36 8.67 29.17
C GLN A 117 2.89 8.76 30.61
N LEU A 118 2.90 7.66 31.37
CA LEU A 118 3.52 7.62 32.70
C LEU A 118 5.03 7.93 32.64
N HIS A 119 5.72 7.50 31.59
CA HIS A 119 7.16 7.74 31.42
C HIS A 119 7.46 9.15 30.90
N TYR A 120 6.86 9.53 29.78
CA TYR A 120 7.18 10.78 29.08
C TYR A 120 6.44 11.98 29.66
N GLN A 121 5.37 11.76 30.45
CA GLN A 121 4.47 12.82 30.93
C GLN A 121 3.89 13.67 29.78
N LEU A 122 3.61 13.00 28.66
CA LEU A 122 3.03 13.60 27.45
C LEU A 122 1.73 12.89 27.09
N GLU A 123 0.82 13.61 26.43
CA GLU A 123 -0.48 13.10 25.99
C GLU A 123 -0.77 13.46 24.53
N GLY A 124 -1.80 12.83 23.96
CA GLY A 124 -2.31 13.18 22.62
C GLY A 124 -1.22 13.20 21.54
N ALA A 125 -1.25 14.23 20.67
CA ALA A 125 -0.36 14.33 19.52
C ALA A 125 1.14 14.45 19.89
N GLU A 126 1.46 15.05 21.03
CA GLU A 126 2.85 15.22 21.49
C GLU A 126 3.47 13.87 21.86
N LEU A 127 2.71 13.02 22.56
CA LEU A 127 3.12 11.65 22.87
C LEU A 127 3.36 10.83 21.59
N LEU A 128 2.45 10.94 20.62
CA LEU A 128 2.57 10.22 19.35
C LEU A 128 3.80 10.66 18.55
N THR A 129 4.08 11.96 18.53
CA THR A 129 5.29 12.54 17.92
C THR A 129 6.55 12.01 18.58
N LYS A 130 6.59 12.04 19.92
CA LYS A 130 7.71 11.53 20.70
C LYS A 130 7.95 10.04 20.42
N LEU A 131 6.90 9.22 20.43
CA LEU A 131 7.00 7.79 20.13
C LEU A 131 7.47 7.51 18.69
N ASN A 132 6.97 8.27 17.71
CA ASN A 132 7.39 8.15 16.31
C ASN A 132 8.88 8.46 16.10
N GLU A 133 9.42 9.42 16.86
CA GLU A 133 10.83 9.78 16.86
C GLU A 133 11.69 8.73 17.58
N GLU A 134 11.38 8.43 18.84
CA GLU A 134 12.16 7.54 19.71
C GLU A 134 12.21 6.09 19.19
N LEU A 135 11.11 5.63 18.59
CA LEU A 135 11.03 4.30 17.99
C LEU A 135 11.43 4.29 16.51
N GLY A 136 11.78 5.45 15.94
CA GLY A 136 12.21 5.58 14.54
C GLY A 136 11.15 5.11 13.53
N LEU A 137 9.86 5.34 13.81
CA LEU A 137 8.74 4.77 13.04
C LEU A 137 8.52 5.45 11.69
N ARG A 138 9.05 6.67 11.52
CA ARG A 138 9.01 7.48 10.28
C ARG A 138 7.60 7.66 9.71
N ILE A 139 6.60 7.73 10.60
CA ILE A 139 5.22 8.04 10.25
C ILE A 139 5.12 9.57 10.07
N GLY A 140 4.43 10.05 9.05
CA GLY A 140 4.15 11.49 8.86
C GLY A 140 5.31 12.38 8.38
N ARG A 141 6.52 11.87 8.09
CA ARG A 141 7.60 12.69 7.49
C ARG A 141 7.45 12.77 5.97
N GLY A 142 7.02 13.93 5.48
CA GLY A 142 7.26 14.36 4.10
C GLY A 142 8.76 14.43 3.81
N PHE A 143 9.15 14.16 2.57
CA PHE A 143 10.53 14.10 2.08
C PHE A 143 11.41 15.24 2.61
N GLY A 144 12.43 14.89 3.40
CA GLY A 144 13.49 15.78 3.84
C GLY A 144 14.83 15.40 3.22
N ASN A 145 15.29 16.29 2.32
CA ASN A 145 16.65 16.49 1.80
C ASN A 145 17.33 15.35 1.03
N CYS A 146 17.12 15.36 -0.29
CA CYS A 146 18.22 15.19 -1.23
C CYS A 146 18.15 16.32 -2.27
N ASP A 147 19.15 17.19 -2.26
CA ASP A 147 19.35 18.23 -3.27
C ASP A 147 19.46 17.58 -4.66
N SER A 148 18.61 18.05 -5.59
CA SER A 148 18.60 17.87 -7.05
C SER A 148 17.34 17.19 -7.64
N ALA A 149 16.25 17.96 -7.76
CA ALA A 149 15.30 17.87 -8.88
C ALA A 149 14.28 19.01 -8.79
N GLN A 150 14.57 20.12 -9.47
CA GLN A 150 13.56 21.14 -9.79
C GLN A 150 12.66 20.65 -10.93
N GLN A 151 11.39 21.07 -10.85
CA GLN A 151 10.31 21.01 -11.86
C GLN A 151 9.50 19.71 -12.00
N VAL A 152 8.43 19.63 -11.19
CA VAL A 152 7.14 19.08 -11.63
C VAL A 152 6.06 20.13 -11.31
N GLY A 153 5.29 20.53 -12.33
CA GLY A 153 4.44 21.71 -12.32
C GLY A 153 3.08 21.55 -11.62
N ARG A 154 2.58 22.68 -11.11
CA ARG A 154 1.27 22.95 -10.44
C ARG A 154 0.01 22.34 -11.08
N ASN A 155 0.09 21.82 -12.30
CA ASN A 155 -1.03 21.27 -13.05
C ASN A 155 -1.20 19.75 -12.85
N GLU A 156 -0.16 19.02 -12.45
CA GLU A 156 -0.28 17.58 -12.14
C GLU A 156 -0.88 17.35 -10.75
N VAL A 157 -0.55 18.21 -9.78
CA VAL A 157 -1.14 18.18 -8.42
C VAL A 157 -2.66 18.37 -8.46
N LYS A 158 -3.16 19.31 -9.28
CA LYS A 158 -4.61 19.53 -9.46
C LYS A 158 -5.33 18.33 -10.10
N LYS A 159 -4.62 17.57 -10.93
CA LYS A 159 -5.17 16.36 -11.58
C LYS A 159 -5.23 15.18 -10.60
N ILE A 160 -4.26 15.09 -9.68
CA ILE A 160 -4.23 14.10 -8.60
C ILE A 160 -5.32 14.36 -7.56
N THR A 161 -5.55 15.63 -7.17
CA THR A 161 -6.60 15.99 -6.19
C THR A 161 -8.02 15.75 -6.69
N GLN A 162 -8.27 15.84 -8.01
CA GLN A 162 -9.59 15.49 -8.58
C GLN A 162 -9.86 13.98 -8.59
N ILE A 163 -8.83 13.14 -8.61
CA ILE A 163 -8.97 11.67 -8.56
C ILE A 163 -9.30 11.21 -7.13
N THR A 164 -8.90 11.96 -6.10
CA THR A 164 -9.08 11.60 -4.68
C THR A 164 -10.47 11.93 -4.11
N GLN A 165 -11.38 12.55 -4.88
CA GLN A 165 -12.72 12.93 -4.41
C GLN A 165 -13.83 11.92 -4.72
N PHE A 166 -13.50 10.72 -5.18
CA PHE A 166 -14.50 9.66 -5.29
C PHE A 166 -14.22 8.53 -4.29
N THR A 167 -15.31 8.15 -3.61
CA THR A 167 -15.50 7.00 -2.73
C THR A 167 -14.99 7.12 -1.29
N GLN A 168 -15.83 7.73 -0.44
CA GLN A 168 -16.48 6.99 0.64
C GLN A 168 -17.90 7.52 0.88
N GLU A 169 -18.89 6.90 0.24
CA GLU A 169 -20.21 6.62 0.82
C GLU A 169 -20.71 5.34 0.14
N GLY A 170 -20.82 4.26 0.92
CA GLY A 170 -21.28 2.97 0.43
C GLY A 170 -22.76 3.03 0.02
N LYS A 171 -23.00 2.94 -1.28
CA LYS A 171 -24.22 2.30 -1.81
C LYS A 171 -23.87 0.87 -2.16
N SER A 172 -24.50 -0.07 -1.48
CA SER A 172 -24.41 -1.51 -1.76
C SER A 172 -24.90 -1.79 -3.19
N GLY A 173 -23.99 -2.19 -4.09
CA GLY A 173 -24.35 -2.72 -5.41
C GLY A 173 -23.32 -2.58 -6.53
N GLU A 174 -22.33 -1.69 -6.43
CA GLU A 174 -21.34 -1.49 -7.51
C GLU A 174 -20.03 -2.26 -7.25
N ILE A 175 -19.55 -2.94 -8.30
CA ILE A 175 -18.30 -3.71 -8.27
C ILE A 175 -17.13 -2.73 -8.27
N GLN A 176 -16.36 -2.71 -7.18
CA GLN A 176 -15.16 -1.91 -7.09
C GLN A 176 -14.03 -2.57 -7.89
N VAL A 177 -13.57 -1.91 -8.96
CA VAL A 177 -12.46 -2.40 -9.78
C VAL A 177 -11.13 -2.01 -9.11
N PRO A 178 -10.23 -2.97 -8.81
CA PRO A 178 -8.95 -2.65 -8.20
C PRO A 178 -8.07 -1.77 -9.09
N GLU A 179 -7.39 -0.81 -8.48
CA GLU A 179 -6.39 0.05 -9.12
C GLU A 179 -5.00 -0.13 -8.50
N PHE A 180 -3.97 0.08 -9.32
CA PHE A 180 -2.59 -0.06 -8.90
C PHE A 180 -1.63 0.74 -9.81
N SER A 181 -0.36 0.85 -9.42
CA SER A 181 0.60 1.64 -10.18
C SER A 181 1.03 0.98 -11.48
N PHE A 182 1.05 1.79 -12.55
CA PHE A 182 1.59 1.47 -13.87
C PHE A 182 2.93 2.16 -14.09
N PHE A 183 3.88 1.47 -14.71
CA PHE A 183 5.23 1.95 -14.96
C PHE A 183 5.59 1.70 -16.42
N LYS A 184 6.00 2.77 -17.12
CA LYS A 184 6.60 2.63 -18.45
C LYS A 184 7.99 2.03 -18.33
N LYS A 185 8.29 1.13 -19.25
CA LYS A 185 9.63 0.57 -19.47
C LYS A 185 10.71 1.66 -19.54
N PRO A 186 11.96 1.34 -19.17
CA PRO A 186 12.45 0.06 -18.61
C PRO A 186 12.12 -0.13 -17.12
N VAL A 187 12.36 -1.33 -16.57
CA VAL A 187 12.06 -1.70 -15.16
C VAL A 187 12.78 -0.84 -14.11
N ARG A 188 13.88 -0.17 -14.50
CA ARG A 188 14.58 0.81 -13.66
C ARG A 188 13.77 2.10 -13.44
N ASN A 189 12.73 2.34 -14.23
CA ASN A 189 11.81 3.45 -13.99
C ASN A 189 10.93 3.09 -12.80
N THR A 190 11.33 3.51 -11.61
CA THR A 190 10.64 3.18 -10.36
C THR A 190 9.57 4.20 -9.99
N VAL A 191 9.39 5.28 -10.74
CA VAL A 191 8.30 6.25 -10.50
C VAL A 191 7.11 5.86 -11.40
N PRO A 192 5.90 5.66 -10.85
CA PRO A 192 4.75 5.31 -11.65
C PRO A 192 4.44 6.39 -12.69
N SER A 193 4.01 5.96 -13.86
CA SER A 193 3.46 6.86 -14.88
C SER A 193 1.99 7.21 -14.63
N GLY A 194 1.34 6.53 -13.68
CA GLY A 194 -0.05 6.73 -13.28
C GLY A 194 -0.63 5.51 -12.57
N GLY A 195 -1.89 5.61 -12.14
CA GLY A 195 -2.71 4.47 -11.78
C GLY A 195 -3.25 3.77 -13.04
N VAL A 196 -3.59 2.50 -12.91
CA VAL A 196 -4.30 1.71 -13.93
C VAL A 196 -5.22 0.72 -13.23
N SER A 197 -6.40 0.48 -13.79
CA SER A 197 -7.34 -0.52 -13.30
C SER A 197 -7.01 -1.93 -13.80
N LEU A 198 -7.55 -2.94 -13.11
CA LEU A 198 -7.42 -4.34 -13.53
C LEU A 198 -7.97 -4.58 -14.94
N VAL A 199 -9.09 -3.96 -15.29
CA VAL A 199 -9.73 -4.05 -16.62
C VAL A 199 -8.86 -3.43 -17.71
N GLU A 200 -8.28 -2.25 -17.45
CA GLU A 200 -7.35 -1.64 -18.41
C GLU A 200 -6.10 -2.50 -18.64
N VAL A 201 -5.58 -3.17 -17.61
CA VAL A 201 -4.47 -4.11 -17.76
C VAL A 201 -4.88 -5.33 -18.60
N TYR A 202 -6.07 -5.89 -18.32
CA TYR A 202 -6.62 -6.98 -19.13
C TYR A 202 -6.67 -6.61 -20.61
N GLU A 203 -7.24 -5.45 -20.95
CA GLU A 203 -7.33 -4.98 -22.34
C GLU A 203 -5.95 -4.77 -22.98
N LYS A 204 -4.97 -4.25 -22.21
CA LYS A 204 -3.59 -4.09 -22.70
C LYS A 204 -2.90 -5.43 -22.97
N ILE A 205 -3.12 -6.44 -22.12
CA ILE A 205 -2.54 -7.78 -22.27
C ILE A 205 -3.21 -8.52 -23.42
N LYS A 206 -4.54 -8.47 -23.50
CA LYS A 206 -5.33 -9.13 -24.55
C LYS A 206 -5.07 -8.51 -25.92
N GLY A 207 -4.90 -7.20 -25.96
CA GLY A 207 -4.61 -6.44 -27.16
C GLY A 207 -3.22 -6.69 -27.75
N ILE A 208 -2.93 -6.00 -28.85
CA ILE A 208 -1.69 -6.17 -29.63
C ILE A 208 -0.54 -5.26 -29.18
N SER A 209 -0.75 -4.36 -28.21
CA SER A 209 0.22 -3.33 -27.81
C SER A 209 1.58 -3.92 -27.39
N TYR A 210 1.57 -5.10 -26.76
CA TYR A 210 2.78 -5.80 -26.32
C TYR A 210 3.20 -6.94 -27.25
N GLN A 211 2.51 -7.16 -28.39
CA GLN A 211 2.74 -8.32 -29.27
C GLN A 211 4.16 -8.31 -29.84
N LYS A 212 4.63 -7.16 -30.34
CA LYS A 212 5.96 -7.04 -30.95
C LYS A 212 7.08 -7.36 -29.96
N CYS A 213 7.04 -6.80 -28.75
CA CYS A 213 8.09 -7.06 -27.74
C CYS A 213 7.97 -8.46 -27.13
N THR A 214 6.75 -9.01 -27.00
CA THR A 214 6.52 -10.39 -26.55
C THR A 214 7.10 -11.39 -27.55
N ASN A 215 6.78 -11.25 -28.84
CA ASN A 215 7.31 -12.13 -29.87
C ASN A 215 8.84 -12.03 -29.96
N ALA A 216 9.39 -10.81 -29.94
CA ALA A 216 10.84 -10.62 -29.94
C ALA A 216 11.52 -11.28 -28.73
N LEU A 217 10.96 -11.15 -27.52
CA LEU A 217 11.50 -11.82 -26.33
C LEU A 217 11.52 -13.34 -26.48
N ARG A 218 10.44 -13.93 -27.00
CA ARG A 218 10.30 -15.39 -27.17
C ARG A 218 11.24 -15.98 -28.22
N MET A 219 11.81 -15.15 -29.10
CA MET A 219 12.82 -15.58 -30.07
C MET A 219 14.26 -15.56 -29.52
N ILE A 220 14.48 -14.96 -28.35
CA ILE A 220 15.82 -14.89 -27.74
C ILE A 220 16.10 -16.20 -27.01
N GLN A 221 17.14 -16.92 -27.44
CA GLN A 221 17.53 -18.20 -26.84
C GLN A 221 18.41 -18.05 -25.60
N ASP A 222 19.30 -17.04 -25.59
CA ASP A 222 20.17 -16.79 -24.44
C ASP A 222 19.36 -16.18 -23.27
N GLU A 223 19.34 -16.87 -22.13
CA GLU A 223 18.54 -16.46 -20.97
C GLU A 223 18.94 -15.08 -20.42
N LYS A 224 20.23 -14.73 -20.48
CA LYS A 224 20.75 -13.47 -19.97
C LYS A 224 20.31 -12.31 -20.88
N GLU A 225 20.39 -12.50 -22.20
CA GLU A 225 19.86 -11.57 -23.19
C GLU A 225 18.34 -11.44 -23.05
N ALA A 226 17.60 -12.54 -22.90
CA ALA A 226 16.16 -12.53 -22.71
C ALA A 226 15.77 -11.75 -21.44
N ARG A 227 16.48 -11.96 -20.33
CA ARG A 227 16.27 -11.22 -19.07
C ARG A 227 16.55 -9.73 -19.25
N ALA A 228 17.64 -9.36 -19.92
CA ALA A 228 17.99 -7.97 -20.19
C ALA A 228 16.97 -7.29 -21.13
N TYR A 229 16.53 -7.99 -22.17
CA TYR A 229 15.49 -7.53 -23.09
C TYR A 229 14.18 -7.30 -22.34
N LYS A 230 13.73 -8.27 -21.54
CA LYS A 230 12.50 -8.19 -20.72
C LYS A 230 12.53 -6.96 -19.81
N ALA A 231 13.62 -6.78 -19.07
CA ALA A 231 13.82 -5.63 -18.18
C ALA A 231 13.82 -4.27 -18.92
N LYS A 232 14.21 -4.24 -20.19
CA LYS A 232 14.30 -3.01 -21.00
C LYS A 232 13.01 -2.69 -21.77
N GLN A 233 12.27 -3.71 -22.21
CA GLN A 233 11.27 -3.56 -23.28
C GLN A 233 9.81 -3.68 -22.83
N PHE A 234 9.55 -4.06 -21.58
CA PHE A 234 8.20 -4.28 -21.06
C PHE A 234 7.82 -3.22 -20.05
N ASP A 235 6.64 -2.64 -20.25
CA ASP A 235 5.94 -1.93 -19.19
C ASP A 235 5.53 -2.94 -18.12
N TYR A 236 5.25 -2.44 -16.93
CA TYR A 236 4.91 -3.29 -15.81
C TYR A 236 4.01 -2.59 -14.80
N VAL A 237 3.40 -3.39 -13.93
CA VAL A 237 2.49 -2.93 -12.88
C VAL A 237 2.91 -3.51 -11.53
N THR A 238 2.34 -2.98 -10.45
CA THR A 238 2.43 -3.54 -9.10
C THR A 238 1.04 -3.93 -8.63
N PHE A 239 0.53 -5.10 -9.03
CA PHE A 239 -0.87 -5.49 -8.81
C PHE A 239 -1.38 -5.28 -7.39
N SER A 240 -0.52 -5.44 -6.40
CA SER A 240 -0.73 -5.23 -4.96
C SER A 240 -1.12 -3.82 -4.53
N GLY A 241 -0.90 -2.78 -5.35
CA GLY A 241 -1.30 -1.43 -4.96
C GLY A 241 -0.71 -0.28 -5.75
N THR A 242 -1.03 0.91 -5.29
CA THR A 242 -0.49 2.18 -5.77
C THR A 242 0.70 2.61 -4.92
N PHE A 243 1.66 3.27 -5.54
CA PHE A 243 2.92 3.63 -4.92
C PHE A 243 3.32 5.06 -5.32
N VAL A 244 4.06 5.76 -4.46
CA VAL A 244 4.77 6.99 -4.88
C VAL A 244 5.98 6.62 -5.75
N LYS A 245 6.65 5.53 -5.38
CA LYS A 245 7.79 4.94 -6.05
C LYS A 245 7.76 3.43 -5.78
N ARG A 246 8.28 2.62 -6.70
CA ARG A 246 8.36 1.16 -6.57
C ARG A 246 9.35 0.75 -5.48
N GLU A 247 8.88 0.79 -4.25
CA GLU A 247 9.55 0.33 -3.04
C GLU A 247 8.49 -0.04 -2.00
N ASN A 248 8.76 -1.05 -1.18
CA ASN A 248 7.78 -1.56 -0.21
C ASN A 248 7.33 -0.47 0.79
N SER A 249 8.21 0.48 1.12
CA SER A 249 7.95 1.60 2.04
C SER A 249 7.08 2.71 1.46
N ALA A 250 6.91 2.77 0.13
CA ALA A 250 6.18 3.84 -0.54
C ALA A 250 4.83 3.38 -1.10
N LEU A 251 4.27 2.31 -0.54
CA LEU A 251 2.89 1.92 -0.77
C LEU A 251 1.96 3.05 -0.31
N VAL A 252 1.10 3.51 -1.20
CA VAL A 252 0.05 4.50 -0.92
C VAL A 252 -1.22 3.77 -0.50
N GLN A 253 -1.67 2.82 -1.32
CA GLN A 253 -2.87 2.03 -1.05
C GLN A 253 -2.69 0.62 -1.59
N HIS A 254 -3.06 -0.37 -0.80
CA HIS A 254 -3.12 -1.75 -1.25
C HIS A 254 -4.39 -1.97 -2.08
N SER A 255 -4.28 -2.65 -3.22
CA SER A 255 -5.39 -2.90 -4.15
C SER A 255 -6.33 -4.03 -3.71
N GLY A 256 -5.90 -4.83 -2.72
CA GLY A 256 -6.55 -6.07 -2.33
C GLY A 256 -6.17 -7.25 -3.23
N LEU A 257 -5.16 -7.11 -4.09
CA LEU A 257 -4.70 -8.17 -4.98
C LEU A 257 -3.32 -8.70 -4.57
N PHE A 258 -3.08 -9.97 -4.91
CA PHE A 258 -1.80 -10.64 -4.79
C PHE A 258 -1.44 -11.29 -6.12
N ALA A 259 -0.23 -11.02 -6.62
CA ALA A 259 0.24 -11.60 -7.88
C ALA A 259 1.23 -12.73 -7.60
N VAL A 260 0.86 -13.94 -7.99
CA VAL A 260 1.69 -15.14 -7.97
C VAL A 260 2.39 -15.29 -9.31
N ASP A 261 3.69 -15.55 -9.25
CA ASP A 261 4.55 -15.74 -10.40
C ASP A 261 4.98 -17.21 -10.50
N PHE A 262 4.61 -17.87 -11.59
CA PHE A 262 5.06 -19.21 -11.91
C PHE A 262 5.99 -19.15 -13.12
N ASP A 263 7.23 -19.58 -12.94
CA ASP A 263 8.24 -19.66 -14.01
C ASP A 263 8.65 -21.13 -14.24
N HIS A 264 9.15 -21.42 -15.44
CA HIS A 264 9.68 -22.74 -15.82
C HIS A 264 8.67 -23.90 -15.70
N LEU A 265 7.42 -23.66 -16.10
CA LEU A 265 6.37 -24.66 -16.09
C LEU A 265 6.55 -25.66 -17.24
N GLU A 266 6.41 -26.95 -16.95
CA GLU A 266 6.37 -28.03 -17.95
C GLU A 266 5.03 -28.03 -18.70
N ASP A 267 3.92 -27.84 -17.98
CA ASP A 267 2.56 -27.82 -18.52
C ASP A 267 1.84 -26.52 -18.11
N VAL A 268 2.01 -25.50 -18.96
CA VAL A 268 1.40 -24.17 -18.75
C VAL A 268 -0.12 -24.25 -18.82
N GLU A 269 -0.68 -24.94 -19.80
CA GLU A 269 -2.13 -24.96 -20.01
C GLU A 269 -2.83 -25.82 -18.94
N GLY A 270 -2.27 -26.98 -18.58
CA GLY A 270 -2.83 -27.80 -17.52
C GLY A 270 -2.78 -27.13 -16.15
N LEU A 271 -1.71 -26.40 -15.81
CA LEU A 271 -1.71 -25.59 -14.58
C LEU A 271 -2.73 -24.45 -14.67
N LYS A 272 -2.83 -23.76 -15.81
CA LYS A 272 -3.81 -22.68 -16.01
C LYS A 272 -5.23 -23.15 -15.72
N GLN A 273 -5.64 -24.29 -16.27
CA GLN A 273 -6.99 -24.85 -16.04
C GLN A 273 -7.22 -25.21 -14.57
N ARG A 274 -6.21 -25.79 -13.90
CA ARG A 274 -6.32 -26.12 -12.46
C ARG A 274 -6.41 -24.87 -11.58
N LEU A 275 -5.67 -23.80 -11.89
CA LEU A 275 -5.76 -22.53 -11.15
C LEU A 275 -7.11 -21.83 -11.35
N LEU A 276 -7.70 -21.90 -12.55
CA LEU A 276 -9.05 -21.39 -12.80
C LEU A 276 -10.13 -22.16 -12.04
N ALA A 277 -9.87 -23.43 -11.74
CA ALA A 277 -10.74 -24.30 -10.95
C ALA A 277 -10.33 -24.37 -9.46
N ASP A 278 -9.48 -23.45 -8.99
CA ASP A 278 -9.02 -23.45 -7.60
C ASP A 278 -10.20 -23.28 -6.63
N PRO A 279 -10.34 -24.15 -5.60
CA PRO A 279 -11.50 -24.13 -4.71
C PRO A 279 -11.44 -23.04 -3.63
N TYR A 280 -10.29 -22.42 -3.39
CA TYR A 280 -10.07 -21.45 -2.31
C TYR A 280 -9.88 -20.02 -2.82
N PHE A 281 -9.23 -19.86 -3.96
CA PHE A 281 -8.93 -18.55 -4.53
C PHE A 281 -9.69 -18.31 -5.82
N GLU A 282 -10.52 -17.27 -5.82
CA GLU A 282 -11.10 -16.75 -7.05
C GLU A 282 -9.99 -16.11 -7.90
N THR A 283 -9.90 -16.51 -9.17
CA THR A 283 -8.94 -15.90 -10.09
C THR A 283 -9.46 -14.54 -10.54
N GLU A 284 -8.73 -13.45 -10.24
CA GLU A 284 -9.05 -12.10 -10.71
C GLU A 284 -8.54 -11.86 -12.13
N LEU A 285 -7.31 -12.31 -12.40
CA LEU A 285 -6.64 -12.22 -13.69
C LEU A 285 -5.62 -13.36 -13.82
N LEU A 286 -5.54 -14.00 -14.99
CA LEU A 286 -4.56 -15.06 -15.25
C LEU A 286 -4.08 -15.01 -16.70
N PHE A 287 -2.76 -14.90 -16.89
CA PHE A 287 -2.14 -14.80 -18.21
C PHE A 287 -0.79 -15.50 -18.29
N VAL A 288 -0.41 -15.86 -19.51
CA VAL A 288 0.91 -16.42 -19.83
C VAL A 288 1.99 -15.35 -19.67
N SER A 289 3.07 -15.70 -18.98
CA SER A 289 4.18 -14.79 -18.70
C SER A 289 4.89 -14.32 -19.99
N PRO A 290 5.69 -13.24 -19.95
CA PRO A 290 6.38 -12.73 -21.14
C PRO A 290 7.24 -13.75 -21.89
N SER A 291 7.90 -14.68 -21.18
CA SER A 291 8.72 -15.72 -21.80
C SER A 291 7.90 -16.82 -22.49
N GLY A 292 6.61 -16.97 -22.17
CA GLY A 292 5.77 -18.05 -22.69
C GLY A 292 5.82 -19.36 -21.90
N HIS A 293 6.72 -19.48 -20.92
CA HIS A 293 6.95 -20.72 -20.14
C HIS A 293 6.49 -20.62 -18.68
N GLY A 294 5.55 -19.73 -18.41
CA GLY A 294 5.11 -19.41 -17.06
C GLY A 294 3.73 -18.77 -17.04
N LEU A 295 3.19 -18.57 -15.83
CA LEU A 295 1.90 -17.96 -15.58
C LEU A 295 2.02 -16.83 -14.56
N LYS A 296 1.20 -15.80 -14.73
CA LYS A 296 0.96 -14.77 -13.72
C LYS A 296 -0.49 -14.93 -13.24
N TRP A 297 -0.65 -15.29 -11.97
CA TRP A 297 -1.95 -15.53 -11.37
C TRP A 297 -2.26 -14.45 -10.33
N VAL A 298 -3.28 -13.66 -10.56
CA VAL A 298 -3.70 -12.57 -9.67
C VAL A 298 -4.94 -13.02 -8.92
N ILE A 299 -4.88 -12.97 -7.59
CA ILE A 299 -5.91 -13.45 -6.67
C ILE A 299 -6.24 -12.37 -5.64
N PRO A 300 -7.46 -12.36 -5.06
CA PRO A 300 -7.81 -11.39 -4.03
C PRO A 300 -7.20 -11.80 -2.68
N ILE A 301 -6.82 -10.81 -1.88
CA ILE A 301 -6.43 -10.97 -0.48
C ILE A 301 -7.08 -9.89 0.39
N ASP A 302 -7.44 -10.25 1.61
CA ASP A 302 -8.07 -9.35 2.57
C ASP A 302 -7.04 -8.84 3.57
N ILE A 303 -6.45 -7.69 3.26
CA ILE A 303 -5.40 -7.08 4.09
C ILE A 303 -5.87 -6.63 5.48
N THR A 304 -7.18 -6.64 5.75
CA THR A 304 -7.71 -6.39 7.08
C THR A 304 -7.53 -7.60 8.00
N LYS A 305 -7.43 -8.81 7.43
CA LYS A 305 -7.26 -10.07 8.17
C LYS A 305 -5.80 -10.46 8.38
N ALA A 306 -4.94 -10.12 7.43
CA ALA A 306 -3.52 -10.43 7.52
C ALA A 306 -2.70 -9.49 6.64
N THR A 307 -1.45 -9.29 7.01
CA THR A 307 -0.50 -8.51 6.19
C THR A 307 -0.18 -9.23 4.87
N HIS A 308 0.24 -8.46 3.87
CA HIS A 308 0.67 -9.01 2.57
C HIS A 308 1.75 -10.10 2.72
N GLN A 309 2.69 -9.94 3.66
CA GLN A 309 3.74 -10.91 3.93
C GLN A 309 3.20 -12.20 4.58
N GLN A 310 2.20 -12.10 5.46
CA GLN A 310 1.54 -13.27 6.05
C GLN A 310 0.75 -14.04 4.98
N TYR A 311 0.05 -13.33 4.09
CA TYR A 311 -0.55 -13.96 2.91
C TYR A 311 0.49 -14.65 2.03
N ALA A 312 1.62 -13.99 1.75
CA ALA A 312 2.68 -14.61 0.96
C ALA A 312 3.17 -15.94 1.54
N VAL A 313 3.28 -16.05 2.88
CA VAL A 313 3.64 -17.32 3.55
C VAL A 313 2.53 -18.37 3.38
N GLY A 314 1.27 -18.00 3.66
CA GLY A 314 0.13 -18.91 3.55
C GLY A 314 -0.10 -19.42 2.12
N ILE A 315 -0.07 -18.51 1.15
CA ILE A 315 -0.21 -18.79 -0.28
C ILE A 315 0.97 -19.67 -0.74
N SER A 316 2.21 -19.37 -0.35
CA SER A 316 3.36 -20.21 -0.70
C SER A 316 3.21 -21.65 -0.19
N ASN A 317 2.78 -21.83 1.06
CA ASN A 317 2.51 -23.16 1.60
C ASN A 317 1.38 -23.88 0.86
N TYR A 318 0.28 -23.16 0.59
CA TYR A 318 -0.85 -23.70 -0.16
C TYR A 318 -0.44 -24.16 -1.56
N LEU A 319 0.30 -23.33 -2.30
CA LEU A 319 0.77 -23.64 -3.64
C LEU A 319 1.68 -24.88 -3.66
N LEU A 320 2.55 -25.00 -2.67
CA LEU A 320 3.43 -26.16 -2.55
C LEU A 320 2.63 -27.44 -2.28
N HIS A 321 1.66 -27.40 -1.38
CA HIS A 321 0.87 -28.58 -1.01
C HIS A 321 -0.16 -28.98 -2.07
N THR A 322 -0.82 -28.02 -2.71
CA THR A 322 -1.91 -28.26 -3.65
C THR A 322 -1.42 -28.48 -5.08
N TYR A 323 -0.40 -27.72 -5.50
CA TYR A 323 0.07 -27.72 -6.89
C TYR A 323 1.49 -28.26 -7.07
N GLY A 324 2.21 -28.54 -5.98
CA GLY A 324 3.63 -28.87 -6.03
C GLY A 324 4.51 -27.70 -6.48
N GLN A 325 3.98 -26.47 -6.47
CA GLN A 325 4.66 -25.29 -7.00
C GLN A 325 5.27 -24.46 -5.87
N LYS A 326 6.55 -24.12 -6.00
CA LYS A 326 7.24 -23.23 -5.06
C LYS A 326 7.15 -21.79 -5.55
N MET A 327 6.67 -20.92 -4.70
CA MET A 327 6.69 -19.48 -4.95
C MET A 327 8.09 -18.92 -4.70
N ASP A 328 8.57 -18.03 -5.58
CA ASP A 328 9.85 -17.34 -5.38
C ASP A 328 9.81 -16.47 -4.10
N ALA A 329 10.94 -16.39 -3.39
CA ALA A 329 11.12 -15.62 -2.16
C ALA A 329 10.82 -14.12 -2.33
N SER A 330 10.83 -13.63 -3.57
CA SER A 330 10.53 -12.25 -3.93
C SER A 330 9.03 -11.92 -3.96
N GLY A 331 8.14 -12.92 -3.98
CA GLY A 331 6.70 -12.66 -4.03
C GLY A 331 6.10 -12.15 -2.71
N LYS A 332 6.90 -12.04 -1.64
CA LYS A 332 6.52 -11.34 -0.40
C LYS A 332 6.59 -9.81 -0.50
N ASP A 333 7.23 -9.29 -1.55
CA ASP A 333 7.42 -7.85 -1.73
C ASP A 333 6.15 -7.21 -2.27
N VAL A 334 5.54 -6.32 -1.48
CA VAL A 334 4.36 -5.59 -1.91
C VAL A 334 4.66 -4.73 -3.14
N ALA A 335 5.88 -4.25 -3.38
CA ALA A 335 6.22 -3.48 -4.59
C ALA A 335 6.68 -4.36 -5.77
N ARG A 336 6.27 -5.63 -5.82
CA ARG A 336 6.70 -6.57 -6.86
C ARG A 336 6.25 -6.12 -8.25
N ALA A 337 7.21 -5.99 -9.16
CA ALA A 337 6.94 -5.66 -10.56
C ALA A 337 6.40 -6.88 -11.31
N CYS A 338 5.30 -6.69 -12.05
CA CYS A 338 4.77 -7.67 -12.99
C CYS A 338 4.75 -7.07 -14.40
N PHE A 339 5.59 -7.60 -15.29
CA PHE A 339 5.65 -7.19 -16.70
C PHE A 339 4.36 -7.55 -17.44
N LEU A 340 3.95 -6.69 -18.38
CA LEU A 340 2.73 -6.86 -19.18
C LEU A 340 3.07 -7.41 -20.59
N PRO A 341 2.79 -8.70 -20.87
CA PRO A 341 2.98 -9.27 -22.20
C PRO A 341 1.72 -9.12 -23.08
N CYS A 342 1.80 -9.60 -24.31
CA CYS A 342 0.62 -9.90 -25.12
C CYS A 342 0.22 -11.37 -24.91
N ASP A 343 -1.01 -11.57 -24.46
CA ASP A 343 -1.65 -12.87 -24.33
C ASP A 343 -3.12 -12.74 -24.75
N PRO A 344 -3.47 -13.12 -25.99
CA PRO A 344 -4.86 -13.08 -26.46
C PRO A 344 -5.82 -13.97 -25.66
N HIS A 345 -5.29 -14.93 -24.90
CA HIS A 345 -6.05 -15.88 -24.07
C HIS A 345 -5.98 -15.53 -22.58
N VAL A 346 -5.63 -14.29 -22.23
CA VAL A 346 -5.73 -13.80 -20.85
C VAL A 346 -7.15 -13.98 -20.34
N TYR A 347 -7.25 -14.49 -19.12
CA TYR A 347 -8.50 -14.60 -18.37
C TYR A 347 -8.65 -13.40 -17.43
N ILE A 348 -9.87 -12.89 -17.32
CA ILE A 348 -10.31 -11.96 -16.27
C ILE A 348 -11.58 -12.53 -15.64
N HIS A 349 -11.76 -12.30 -14.34
CA HIS A 349 -12.98 -12.73 -13.66
C HIS A 349 -14.24 -12.13 -14.32
N PRO A 350 -15.32 -12.91 -14.54
CA PRO A 350 -16.56 -12.44 -15.18
C PRO A 350 -17.26 -11.27 -14.48
N LYS A 351 -16.90 -11.00 -13.23
CA LYS A 351 -17.45 -9.85 -12.47
C LYS A 351 -17.01 -8.50 -13.05
N TYR A 352 -15.99 -8.48 -13.92
CA TYR A 352 -15.49 -7.27 -14.56
C TYR A 352 -15.88 -7.13 -16.03
N THR A 353 -16.68 -8.06 -16.56
CA THR A 353 -17.05 -8.13 -18.00
C THR A 353 -18.51 -7.84 -18.25
#